data_AF-Q89ZE3-F1
#
_entry.id   AF-Q89ZE3-F1
#
_cell.length_a   1.000
_cell.length_b   1.000
_cell.length_c   1.000
_cell.angle_alpha   90.00
_cell.angle_beta   90.00
_cell.angle_gamma   90.00
#
_symmetry.space_group_name_H-M   'P 1'
#
loop_
_entity.id
_entity.type
_entity.pdbx_description
1 polymer ?
#
loop_
_entity_poly.entity_id
_entity_poly.type
_entity_poly.pdbx_seq_one_letter_code
_entity_poly.pdbx_strand_id
1 'polypeptide(L)'
;MAQLSWGKPTIEFGKCVNGATPSEWTKLGCDPVESSTKLTPTKGEKKEAKVEGGENEAVKYARNTYAFEFEIRAAKGREKPIKDSDGVVEGEYAFRLTPEDETCEGILIERSVVSVEESYDTAEGKKWKYTVDVLKPATGDQVKPYTPATPAE
;
A
#
# COMPACT_ATOMS: atom_id res chain seq x y z
N MET A 1 -3.01 19.49 21.35
CA MET A 1 -2.84 18.02 21.38
C MET A 1 -2.33 17.61 20.01
N ALA A 2 -1.43 16.61 19.93
CA ALA A 2 -0.99 16.11 18.64
C ALA A 2 -2.17 15.38 17.96
N GLN A 3 -2.51 15.78 16.74
CA GLN A 3 -3.46 15.08 15.89
C GLN A 3 -2.74 13.87 15.29
N LEU A 4 -3.30 12.66 15.44
CA LEU A 4 -2.67 11.44 14.95
C LEU A 4 -3.18 11.09 13.55
N SER A 5 -2.29 10.54 12.71
CA SER A 5 -2.61 10.00 11.38
C SER A 5 -3.30 8.63 11.50
N TRP A 6 -4.54 8.62 11.99
CA TRP A 6 -5.35 7.44 12.26
C TRP A 6 -6.80 7.65 11.82
N GLY A 7 -7.69 6.70 12.14
CA GLY A 7 -9.11 6.78 11.81
C GLY A 7 -9.44 6.14 10.47
N LYS A 8 -10.54 6.58 9.86
CA LYS A 8 -11.06 6.06 8.60
C LYS A 8 -10.27 6.61 7.39
N PRO A 9 -9.42 5.80 6.71
CA PRO A 9 -8.61 6.31 5.62
C PRO A 9 -9.42 6.44 4.32
N THR A 10 -9.05 7.41 3.49
CA THR A 10 -9.40 7.45 2.07
C THR A 10 -8.28 6.79 1.27
N ILE A 11 -8.59 5.71 0.53
CA ILE A 11 -7.65 5.04 -0.37
C ILE A 11 -8.01 5.41 -1.80
N GLU A 12 -7.01 5.78 -2.58
CA GLU A 12 -7.15 6.04 -4.01
C GLU A 12 -6.05 5.30 -4.77
N PHE A 13 -6.38 4.82 -5.96
CA PHE A 13 -5.46 4.02 -6.77
C PHE A 13 -5.61 4.31 -8.25
N GLY A 14 -4.59 3.98 -9.03
CA GLY A 14 -4.65 4.09 -10.48
C GLY A 14 -3.63 3.19 -11.15
N LYS A 15 -3.93 2.73 -12.36
CA LYS A 15 -3.04 1.86 -13.13
C LYS A 15 -1.87 2.67 -13.67
N CYS A 16 -0.65 2.21 -13.45
CA CYS A 16 0.55 2.84 -13.99
C CYS A 16 0.67 2.57 -15.49
N VAL A 17 1.17 3.57 -16.23
CA VAL A 17 1.45 3.46 -17.67
C VAL A 17 2.96 3.56 -17.87
N ASN A 18 3.59 2.52 -18.40
CA ASN A 18 5.05 2.45 -18.60
C ASN A 18 5.88 2.76 -17.34
N GLY A 19 5.40 2.31 -16.17
CA GLY A 19 6.07 2.53 -14.88
C GLY A 19 5.97 3.97 -14.33
N ALA A 20 5.16 4.83 -14.96
CA ALA A 20 4.85 6.16 -14.45
C ALA A 20 3.58 6.14 -13.58
N THR A 21 3.60 6.95 -12.52
CA THR A 21 2.44 7.22 -11.65
C THR A 21 1.26 7.74 -12.49
N PRO A 22 0.03 7.27 -12.24
CA PRO A 22 -1.15 7.74 -12.95
C PRO A 22 -1.43 9.23 -12.70
N SER A 23 -1.98 9.91 -13.71
CA SER A 23 -2.53 11.27 -13.58
C SER A 23 -3.95 11.28 -13.01
N GLU A 24 -4.69 10.20 -13.19
CA GLU A 24 -6.07 10.03 -12.71
C GLU A 24 -6.12 9.00 -11.57
N TRP A 25 -6.79 9.37 -10.49
CA TRP A 25 -6.92 8.55 -9.30
C TRP A 25 -8.37 8.11 -9.12
N THR A 26 -8.57 6.81 -8.95
CA THR A 26 -9.86 6.22 -8.62
C THR A 26 -9.97 6.10 -7.11
N LYS A 27 -10.94 6.79 -6.53
CA LYS A 27 -11.25 6.66 -5.10
C LYS A 27 -11.91 5.32 -4.83
N LEU A 28 -11.49 4.65 -3.75
CA LEU A 28 -12.12 3.43 -3.30
C LEU A 28 -13.59 3.71 -2.94
N GLY A 29 -14.51 3.03 -3.63
CA GLY A 29 -15.95 3.29 -3.53
C GLY A 29 -16.62 2.80 -2.24
N CYS A 30 -15.85 2.21 -1.32
CA CYS A 30 -16.35 1.73 -0.04
C CYS A 30 -15.27 1.76 1.03
N ASP A 31 -15.72 1.73 2.28
CA ASP A 31 -14.82 1.69 3.41
C ASP A 31 -14.16 0.31 3.52
N PRO A 32 -12.84 0.26 3.79
CA PRO A 32 -12.17 -1.00 4.07
C PRO A 32 -12.70 -1.61 5.37
N VAL A 33 -12.52 -2.92 5.52
CA VAL A 33 -12.84 -3.63 6.77
C VAL A 33 -12.03 -3.03 7.91
N GLU A 34 -12.66 -2.90 9.08
CA GLU A 34 -12.02 -2.36 10.28
C GLU A 34 -10.69 -3.07 10.56
N SER A 35 -9.65 -2.29 10.89
CA SER A 35 -8.30 -2.77 11.19
C SER A 35 -7.60 -3.56 10.07
N SER A 36 -8.14 -3.58 8.85
CA SER A 36 -7.52 -4.29 7.71
C SER A 36 -6.47 -3.46 6.95
N THR A 37 -6.58 -2.13 6.99
CA THR A 37 -5.69 -1.23 6.25
C THR A 37 -4.36 -1.07 6.98
N LYS A 38 -3.27 -1.60 6.41
CA LYS A 38 -1.95 -1.61 7.04
C LYS A 38 -0.82 -1.50 6.03
N LEU A 39 0.26 -0.82 6.42
CA LEU A 39 1.53 -0.84 5.70
C LEU A 39 2.55 -1.64 6.52
N THR A 40 2.99 -2.77 6.00
CA THR A 40 3.91 -3.68 6.68
C THR A 40 5.30 -3.59 6.04
N PRO A 41 6.31 -3.01 6.73
CA PRO A 41 7.69 -3.05 6.26
C PRO A 41 8.37 -4.39 6.59
N THR A 42 9.16 -4.92 5.66
CA THR A 42 10.11 -6.00 5.91
C THR A 42 11.52 -5.45 5.88
N LYS A 43 12.29 -5.69 6.95
CA LYS A 43 13.66 -5.16 7.07
C LYS A 43 14.56 -5.80 6.02
N GLY A 44 15.34 -4.96 5.33
CA GLY A 44 16.33 -5.43 4.36
C GLY A 44 17.43 -6.29 5.00
N GLU A 45 17.96 -7.22 4.20
CA GLU A 45 19.04 -8.13 4.61
C GLU A 45 20.26 -7.37 5.14
N LYS A 46 20.83 -7.87 6.24
CA LYS A 46 22.08 -7.38 6.82
C LYS A 46 23.25 -8.19 6.28
N LYS A 47 24.21 -7.52 5.66
CA LYS A 47 25.50 -8.11 5.24
C LYS A 47 26.61 -7.62 6.17
N GLU A 48 27.38 -8.56 6.69
CA GLU A 48 28.47 -8.31 7.62
C GLU A 48 29.78 -8.81 7.00
N ALA A 49 30.80 -7.96 6.97
CA ALA A 49 32.18 -8.36 6.72
C ALA A 49 32.85 -8.49 8.08
N LYS A 50 33.43 -9.66 8.38
CA LYS A 50 34.08 -9.95 9.66
C LYS A 50 35.59 -10.07 9.49
N VAL A 51 36.35 -9.55 10.45
CA VAL A 51 37.80 -9.81 10.56
C VAL A 51 38.07 -11.18 11.19
N GLU A 52 39.30 -11.68 11.07
CA GLU A 52 39.75 -12.86 11.82
C GLU A 52 39.62 -12.59 13.33
N GLY A 53 38.76 -13.37 14.00
CA GLY A 53 38.32 -13.12 15.39
C GLY A 53 36.81 -12.91 15.54
N GLY A 54 36.09 -12.70 14.44
CA GLY A 54 34.62 -12.67 14.42
C GLY A 54 33.99 -11.29 14.68
N GLU A 55 34.81 -10.26 14.89
CA GLU A 55 34.38 -8.86 14.96
C GLU A 55 33.99 -8.33 13.58
N ASN A 56 33.00 -7.45 13.53
CA ASN A 56 32.56 -6.85 12.27
C ASN A 56 33.50 -5.72 11.83
N GLU A 57 34.08 -5.85 10.64
CA GLU A 57 34.81 -4.79 9.96
C GLU A 57 33.85 -3.79 9.28
N ALA A 58 32.78 -4.31 8.67
CA ALA A 58 31.78 -3.51 7.99
C ALA A 58 30.39 -4.14 8.05
N VAL A 59 29.35 -3.31 8.11
CA VAL A 59 27.95 -3.73 8.06
C VAL A 59 27.21 -2.91 7.01
N LYS A 60 26.44 -3.57 6.15
CA LYS A 60 25.56 -2.93 5.17
C LYS A 60 24.16 -3.54 5.23
N TYR A 61 23.14 -2.69 5.15
CA TYR A 61 21.73 -3.12 5.05
C TYR A 61 21.23 -2.96 3.61
N ALA A 62 20.46 -3.94 3.14
CA ALA A 62 19.63 -3.77 1.96
C ALA A 62 18.45 -2.83 2.29
N ARG A 63 17.79 -2.29 1.25
CA ARG A 63 16.58 -1.49 1.42
C ARG A 63 15.44 -2.38 1.94
N ASN A 64 14.56 -1.80 2.74
CA ASN A 64 13.33 -2.46 3.18
C ASN A 64 12.40 -2.70 1.98
N THR A 65 11.58 -3.74 2.06
CA THR A 65 10.41 -3.92 1.20
C THR A 65 9.14 -3.58 1.99
N TYR A 66 8.04 -3.34 1.30
CA TYR A 66 6.79 -2.92 1.92
C TYR A 66 5.62 -3.64 1.26
N ALA A 67 4.67 -4.10 2.07
CA ALA A 67 3.37 -4.59 1.63
C ALA A 67 2.29 -3.68 2.20
N PHE A 68 1.48 -3.09 1.34
CA PHE A 68 0.28 -2.36 1.75
C PHE A 68 -0.94 -3.27 1.57
N GLU A 69 -1.73 -3.46 2.62
CA GLU A 69 -2.85 -4.39 2.62
C GLU A 69 -4.13 -3.68 3.03
N PHE A 70 -5.25 -4.04 2.41
CA PHE A 70 -6.59 -3.64 2.84
C PHE A 70 -7.63 -4.71 2.42
N GLU A 71 -8.71 -4.83 3.18
CA GLU A 71 -9.79 -5.78 2.88
C GLU A 71 -11.10 -5.05 2.55
N ILE A 72 -11.87 -5.62 1.64
CA ILE A 72 -13.21 -5.14 1.29
C ILE A 72 -14.21 -6.29 1.42
N ARG A 73 -15.34 -6.03 2.07
CA ARG A 73 -16.47 -6.96 2.08
C ARG A 73 -17.18 -6.93 0.73
N ALA A 74 -17.40 -8.09 0.14
CA ALA A 74 -18.31 -8.23 -0.98
C ALA A 74 -19.74 -7.94 -0.50
N ALA A 75 -20.51 -7.20 -1.28
CA ALA A 75 -21.89 -6.84 -0.96
C ALA A 75 -22.73 -6.87 -2.24
N LYS A 76 -24.06 -6.95 -2.10
CA LYS A 76 -24.97 -6.92 -3.24
C LYS A 76 -24.75 -5.66 -4.08
N GLY A 77 -24.44 -5.84 -5.37
CA GLY A 77 -24.15 -4.74 -6.30
C GLY A 77 -22.76 -4.12 -6.17
N ARG A 78 -21.90 -4.63 -5.30
CA ARG A 78 -20.50 -4.21 -5.20
C ARG A 78 -19.63 -5.09 -6.08
N GLU A 79 -18.85 -4.46 -6.95
CA GLU A 79 -17.83 -5.10 -7.77
C GLU A 79 -16.45 -4.95 -7.15
N LYS A 80 -15.50 -5.78 -7.57
CA LYS A 80 -14.11 -5.65 -7.17
C LYS A 80 -13.56 -4.32 -7.74
N PRO A 81 -12.99 -3.42 -6.91
CA PRO A 81 -12.45 -2.14 -7.39
C PRO A 81 -11.29 -2.29 -8.37
N ILE A 82 -10.50 -3.38 -8.25
CA ILE A 82 -9.41 -3.71 -9.17
C ILE A 82 -9.71 -5.10 -9.73
N LYS A 83 -9.72 -5.20 -11.05
CA LYS A 83 -10.01 -6.46 -11.73
C LYS A 83 -8.82 -7.41 -11.63
N ASP A 84 -9.10 -8.62 -11.18
CA ASP A 84 -8.16 -9.74 -11.14
C ASP A 84 -8.64 -10.91 -12.02
N SER A 85 -7.73 -11.84 -12.31
CA SER A 85 -8.01 -13.16 -12.85
C SER A 85 -7.40 -14.19 -11.91
N ASP A 86 -8.24 -14.95 -11.20
CA ASP A 86 -7.84 -15.90 -10.15
C ASP A 86 -6.83 -15.29 -9.14
N GLY A 87 -7.10 -14.07 -8.69
CA GLY A 87 -6.27 -13.35 -7.72
C GLY A 87 -5.06 -12.63 -8.30
N VAL A 88 -4.75 -12.83 -9.59
CA VAL A 88 -3.67 -12.12 -10.29
C VAL A 88 -4.19 -10.83 -10.90
N VAL A 89 -3.62 -9.69 -10.51
CA VAL A 89 -3.92 -8.40 -11.15
C VAL A 89 -2.86 -8.07 -12.19
N GLU A 90 -3.30 -7.73 -13.40
CA GLU A 90 -2.39 -7.38 -14.49
C GLU A 90 -1.91 -5.93 -14.41
N GLY A 91 -0.59 -5.77 -14.49
CA GLY A 91 0.09 -4.47 -14.56
C GLY A 91 0.47 -3.92 -13.20
N GLU A 92 1.04 -2.71 -13.22
CA GLU A 92 1.44 -1.98 -12.03
C GLU A 92 0.38 -0.96 -11.63
N TYR A 93 0.26 -0.72 -10.33
CA TYR A 93 -0.65 0.26 -9.77
C TYR A 93 0.10 1.22 -8.85
N ALA A 94 -0.42 2.43 -8.75
CA ALA A 94 -0.06 3.38 -7.72
C ALA A 94 -1.19 3.48 -6.70
N PHE A 95 -0.83 3.75 -5.45
CA PHE A 95 -1.78 3.95 -4.35
C PHE A 95 -1.41 5.22 -3.59
N ARG A 96 -2.44 5.93 -3.15
CA ARG A 96 -2.31 6.96 -2.12
C ARG A 96 -3.34 6.74 -1.05
N LEU A 97 -2.93 6.95 0.20
CA LEU A 97 -3.78 6.87 1.37
C LEU A 97 -3.76 8.23 2.06
N THR A 98 -4.94 8.80 2.26
CA THR A 98 -5.17 9.94 3.12
C THR A 98 -5.75 9.44 4.44
N PRO A 99 -5.21 9.84 5.60
CA PRO A 99 -5.80 9.55 6.90
C PRO A 99 -7.19 10.20 7.05
N GLU A 100 -7.86 9.97 8.18
CA GLU A 100 -9.15 10.63 8.45
C GLU A 100 -9.02 12.15 8.46
N ASP A 101 -7.92 12.66 9.03
CA ASP A 101 -7.53 14.04 8.93
C ASP A 101 -6.64 14.25 7.69
N GLU A 102 -7.16 14.97 6.71
CA GLU A 102 -6.47 15.28 5.45
C GLU A 102 -5.24 16.18 5.62
N THR A 103 -5.10 16.85 6.77
CA THR A 103 -3.91 17.65 7.11
C THR A 103 -2.78 16.80 7.66
N CYS A 104 -3.06 15.56 8.07
CA CYS A 104 -2.07 14.61 8.55
C CYS A 104 -1.35 13.92 7.39
N GLU A 105 -0.09 13.53 7.63
CA GLU A 105 0.72 12.81 6.65
C GLU A 105 0.13 11.43 6.37
N GLY A 106 -0.20 11.20 5.10
CA GLY A 106 -0.60 9.95 4.52
C GLY A 106 0.53 9.26 3.77
N ILE A 107 0.15 8.33 2.88
CA ILE A 107 1.09 7.46 2.15
C ILE A 107 0.93 7.65 0.65
N LEU A 108 2.04 7.71 -0.08
CA LEU A 108 2.09 7.58 -1.54
C LEU A 108 3.00 6.42 -1.93
N ILE A 109 2.46 5.54 -2.76
CA ILE A 109 3.13 4.41 -3.42
C ILE A 109 2.98 4.64 -4.92
N GLU A 110 4.08 4.93 -5.61
CA GLU A 110 4.04 5.26 -7.04
C GLU A 110 4.00 4.04 -7.95
N ARG A 111 4.52 2.91 -7.47
CA ARG A 111 4.60 1.66 -8.23
C ARG A 111 4.43 0.47 -7.30
N SER A 112 3.58 -0.45 -7.68
CA SER A 112 3.32 -1.69 -6.96
C SER A 112 2.72 -2.73 -7.90
N VAL A 113 2.78 -4.00 -7.50
CA VAL A 113 1.92 -5.05 -8.05
C VAL A 113 0.84 -5.40 -7.04
N VAL A 114 -0.32 -5.82 -7.54
CA VAL A 114 -1.48 -6.12 -6.71
C VAL A 114 -1.82 -7.59 -6.84
N SER A 115 -2.15 -8.22 -5.72
CA SER A 115 -2.77 -9.54 -5.69
C SER A 115 -4.06 -9.49 -4.86
N VAL A 116 -5.00 -10.35 -5.19
CA VAL A 116 -6.30 -10.42 -4.52
C VAL A 116 -6.52 -11.82 -3.97
N GLU A 117 -6.73 -11.91 -2.66
CA GLU A 117 -7.13 -13.15 -1.99
C GLU A 117 -8.63 -13.07 -1.65
N GLU A 118 -9.45 -13.92 -2.26
CA GLU A 118 -10.86 -14.03 -1.92
C GLU A 118 -11.05 -15.02 -0.76
N SER A 119 -11.78 -14.62 0.26
CA SER A 119 -12.14 -15.47 1.40
C SER A 119 -13.64 -15.42 1.66
N TYR A 120 -14.16 -16.46 2.29
CA TYR A 120 -15.53 -16.50 2.79
C TYR A 120 -15.55 -17.23 4.12
N ASP A 121 -16.22 -16.64 5.10
CA ASP A 121 -16.63 -17.31 6.32
C ASP A 121 -18.05 -16.86 6.70
N THR A 122 -18.72 -17.64 7.54
CA THR A 122 -20.12 -17.39 7.90
C THR A 122 -20.30 -16.19 8.84
N ALA A 123 -19.24 -15.69 9.48
CA ALA A 123 -19.32 -14.56 10.40
C ALA A 123 -19.14 -13.23 9.66
N GLU A 124 -18.16 -13.15 8.77
CA GLU A 124 -17.77 -11.92 8.06
C GLU A 124 -18.28 -11.87 6.61
N GLY A 125 -18.74 -12.99 6.08
CA GLY A 125 -19.17 -13.15 4.69
C GLY A 125 -17.99 -13.23 3.73
N LYS A 126 -18.23 -12.88 2.47
CA LYS A 126 -17.19 -12.88 1.43
C LYS A 126 -16.34 -11.60 1.52
N LYS A 127 -15.02 -11.74 1.51
CA LYS A 127 -14.06 -10.63 1.54
C LYS A 127 -13.03 -10.75 0.42
N TRP A 128 -12.50 -9.60 0.02
CA TRP A 128 -11.40 -9.47 -0.93
C TRP A 128 -10.26 -8.75 -0.24
N LYS A 129 -9.17 -9.47 0.01
CA LYS A 129 -7.95 -8.92 0.56
C LYS A 129 -7.03 -8.51 -0.59
N TYR A 130 -6.70 -7.24 -0.65
CA TYR A 130 -5.74 -6.70 -1.60
C TYR A 130 -4.38 -6.64 -0.91
N THR A 131 -3.38 -7.28 -1.51
CA THR A 131 -1.98 -7.16 -1.11
C THR A 131 -1.26 -6.40 -2.21
N VAL A 132 -0.66 -5.27 -1.83
CA VAL A 132 0.03 -4.33 -2.70
C VAL A 132 1.52 -4.40 -2.38
N ASP A 133 2.25 -5.17 -3.18
CA ASP A 133 3.69 -5.31 -3.05
C ASP A 133 4.38 -4.11 -3.72
N VAL A 134 5.01 -3.27 -2.89
CA VAL A 134 5.60 -2.02 -3.33
C VAL A 134 6.85 -2.29 -4.17
N LEU A 135 6.91 -1.68 -5.35
CA LEU A 135 8.04 -1.77 -6.27
C LEU A 135 8.96 -0.57 -6.11
N LYS A 136 10.20 -0.72 -6.57
CA LYS A 136 11.15 0.40 -6.68
C LYS A 136 10.58 1.48 -7.63
N PRO A 137 10.41 2.73 -7.15
CA PRO A 137 9.97 3.83 -8.01
C PRO A 137 11.09 4.27 -8.96
N ALA A 138 10.73 5.08 -9.95
CA ALA A 138 11.73 5.72 -10.82
C ALA A 138 12.67 6.63 -10.02
N THR A 139 12.13 7.37 -9.05
CA THR A 139 12.86 8.33 -8.23
C THR A 139 12.40 8.28 -6.76
N GLY A 140 13.32 8.55 -5.84
CA GLY A 140 13.03 8.64 -4.41
C GLY A 140 12.77 7.30 -3.72
N ASP A 141 12.07 7.38 -2.59
CA ASP A 141 11.74 6.25 -1.72
C ASP A 141 10.47 5.51 -2.17
N GLN A 142 10.39 4.23 -1.81
CA GLN A 142 9.29 3.33 -2.17
C GLN A 142 7.95 3.76 -1.58
N VAL A 143 7.98 4.29 -0.36
CA VAL A 143 6.83 4.83 0.35
C VAL A 143 7.17 6.29 0.64
N LYS A 144 6.34 7.21 0.15
CA LYS A 144 6.54 8.66 0.27
C LYS A 144 5.43 9.26 1.15
N PRO A 145 5.71 10.38 1.84
CA PRO A 145 4.67 11.14 2.51
C PRO A 145 3.70 11.72 1.47
N TYR A 146 2.42 11.77 1.82
CA TYR A 146 1.38 12.36 0.98
C TYR A 146 0.45 13.24 1.82
N THR A 147 0.18 14.44 1.31
CA THR A 147 -0.93 15.26 1.77
C THR A 147 -1.71 15.72 0.54
N PRO A 148 -3.04 15.61 0.54
CA PRO A 148 -3.84 16.14 -0.56
C PRO A 148 -3.60 17.65 -0.67
N ALA A 149 -3.54 18.15 -1.91
CA ALA A 149 -3.54 19.59 -2.13
C ALA A 149 -4.85 20.15 -1.55
N THR A 150 -4.75 21.10 -0.62
CA THR A 150 -5.91 21.82 -0.09
C THR A 150 -6.70 22.37 -1.29
N PRO A 151 -8.01 22.11 -1.41
CA PRO A 151 -8.82 22.77 -2.42
C PRO A 151 -8.62 24.27 -2.25
N ALA A 152 -8.22 24.96 -3.32
CA ALA A 152 -8.22 26.42 -3.30
C ALA A 152 -9.67 26.87 -3.04
N GLU A 153 -9.86 27.62 -1.95
CA GLU A 153 -11.14 28.22 -1.56
C GLU A 153 -11.66 29.19 -2.62
#